data_AF-A0A7J8PHW5-F1
#
_entry.id   AF-A0A7J8PHW5-F1
#
_cell.length_a   1.000
_cell.length_b   1.000
_cell.length_c   1.000
_cell.angle_alpha   90.00
_cell.angle_beta   90.00
_cell.angle_gamma   90.00
#
_symmetry.space_group_name_H-M   'P 1'
#
loop_
_entity.id
_entity.type
_entity.pdbx_description
1 polymer ?
#
loop_
_entity_poly.entity_id
_entity_poly.type
_entity_poly.pdbx_seq_one_letter_code
_entity_poly.pdbx_strand_id
1 'polypeptide(L)'
;MSFRRNPKTYHRFDNVDDALTLFNEMIEQHPKRSIVEFTKLLVALVRMRHYATVVSLCSQMELLGVSHNDCSFNILINCFCQLGGIDSGFSVLVKMLKLGVKPDVVTFSTLIKGLCNRSKISQAVSLFDEMIEKGYQPDLIVYTTILNGLCYTRNTD
;
A
#
# COMPACT_ATOMS: atom_id res chain seq x y z
N MET A 1 -34.65 9.14 -21.68
CA MET A 1 -34.81 8.57 -20.33
C MET A 1 -33.44 8.26 -19.77
N SER A 2 -32.95 9.08 -18.85
CA SER A 2 -31.66 8.90 -18.19
C SER A 2 -31.72 7.72 -17.23
N PHE A 3 -30.97 6.65 -17.50
CA PHE A 3 -30.73 5.60 -16.52
C PHE A 3 -29.89 6.18 -15.38
N ARG A 4 -30.56 6.61 -14.31
CA ARG A 4 -29.91 6.82 -13.01
C ARG A 4 -29.51 5.44 -12.50
N ARG A 5 -28.26 5.02 -12.73
CA ARG A 5 -27.69 3.86 -12.04
C ARG A 5 -27.61 4.18 -10.55
N ASN A 6 -28.20 3.29 -9.76
CA ASN A 6 -28.39 3.35 -8.33
C ASN A 6 -27.03 3.26 -7.61
N PRO A 7 -26.63 4.18 -6.71
CA PRO A 7 -25.26 4.23 -6.16
C PRO A 7 -25.00 3.25 -4.99
N LYS A 8 -25.65 2.07 -4.95
CA LYS A 8 -25.57 1.14 -3.80
C LYS A 8 -25.47 -0.34 -4.17
N THR A 9 -24.52 -0.71 -5.03
CA THR A 9 -24.09 -2.10 -5.14
C THR A 9 -22.61 -2.21 -4.78
N TYR A 10 -22.34 -2.81 -3.62
CA TYR A 10 -21.02 -3.27 -3.23
C TYR A 10 -20.61 -4.36 -4.23
N HIS A 11 -19.97 -3.96 -5.32
CA HIS A 11 -19.43 -4.89 -6.29
C HIS A 11 -18.28 -5.65 -5.61
N ARG A 12 -18.47 -6.96 -5.46
CA ARG A 12 -17.38 -7.89 -5.22
C ARG A 12 -16.55 -7.85 -6.51
N PHE A 13 -15.38 -7.21 -6.46
CA PHE A 13 -14.48 -7.15 -7.60
C PHE A 13 -13.84 -8.53 -7.74
N ASP A 14 -14.38 -9.35 -8.64
CA ASP A 14 -13.84 -10.67 -8.94
C ASP A 14 -12.89 -10.63 -10.15
N ASN A 15 -12.80 -9.51 -10.88
CA ASN A 15 -11.88 -9.33 -12.00
C ASN A 15 -11.23 -7.92 -12.04
N VAL A 16 -10.13 -7.80 -12.79
CA VAL A 16 -9.35 -6.56 -12.95
C VAL A 16 -10.00 -5.57 -13.93
N ASP A 17 -10.71 -6.05 -14.95
CA ASP A 17 -11.31 -5.22 -16.00
C ASP A 17 -12.48 -4.37 -15.48
N ASP A 18 -13.31 -4.94 -14.60
CA ASP A 18 -14.38 -4.27 -13.86
C ASP A 18 -13.79 -3.18 -12.97
N ALA A 19 -12.65 -3.48 -12.32
CA ALA A 19 -11.96 -2.53 -11.47
C ALA A 19 -11.41 -1.34 -12.29
N LEU A 20 -10.83 -1.60 -13.47
CA LEU A 20 -10.36 -0.56 -14.39
C LEU A 20 -11.52 0.25 -14.97
N THR A 21 -12.63 -0.41 -15.32
CA THR A 21 -13.85 0.24 -15.80
C THR A 21 -14.39 1.20 -14.75
N LEU A 22 -14.47 0.75 -13.49
CA LEU A 22 -14.91 1.62 -12.40
C LEU A 22 -13.94 2.77 -12.15
N PHE A 23 -12.62 2.55 -12.25
CA PHE A 23 -11.64 3.64 -12.15
C PHE A 23 -11.92 4.73 -13.20
N ASN A 24 -12.13 4.33 -14.46
CA ASN A 24 -12.43 5.25 -15.56
C ASN A 24 -13.76 5.99 -15.33
N GLU A 25 -14.80 5.29 -14.87
CA GLU A 25 -16.05 5.94 -14.49
C GLU A 25 -15.86 6.95 -13.34
N MET A 26 -14.96 6.67 -12.39
CA MET A 26 -14.71 7.54 -11.24
C MET A 26 -13.95 8.82 -11.62
N ILE A 27 -13.06 8.77 -12.61
CA ILE A 27 -12.31 9.94 -13.08
C ILE A 27 -13.15 10.86 -13.95
N GLU A 28 -14.14 10.33 -14.67
CA GLU A 28 -15.04 11.11 -15.55
C GLU A 28 -16.18 11.81 -14.79
N GLN A 29 -16.46 11.43 -13.54
CA GLN A 29 -17.54 12.02 -12.76
C GLN A 29 -17.19 13.39 -12.17
N HIS A 30 -18.11 14.34 -12.37
CA HIS A 30 -18.09 15.66 -11.74
C HIS A 30 -19.26 15.81 -10.75
N PRO A 31 -19.02 16.12 -9.46
CA PRO A 31 -17.71 16.34 -8.82
C PRO A 31 -16.89 15.05 -8.66
N LYS A 32 -15.55 15.20 -8.57
CA LYS A 32 -14.61 14.07 -8.42
C LYS A 32 -14.99 13.21 -7.21
N ARG A 33 -15.04 11.89 -7.39
CA ARG A 33 -15.37 10.94 -6.31
C ARG A 33 -14.36 11.04 -5.16
N SER A 34 -14.84 10.73 -3.96
CA SER A 34 -14.02 10.73 -2.74
C SER A 34 -12.83 9.78 -2.86
N ILE A 35 -11.68 10.18 -2.29
CA ILE A 35 -10.48 9.35 -2.14
C ILE A 35 -10.79 7.98 -1.51
N VAL A 36 -11.82 7.88 -0.67
CA VAL A 36 -12.27 6.63 -0.02
C VAL A 36 -12.81 5.61 -1.04
N GLU A 37 -13.44 6.06 -2.12
CA GLU A 37 -13.90 5.14 -3.18
C GLU A 37 -12.71 4.61 -3.98
N PHE A 38 -11.71 5.47 -4.24
CA PHE A 38 -10.49 5.04 -4.92
C PHE A 38 -9.72 4.02 -4.07
N THR A 39 -9.58 4.24 -2.76
CA THR A 39 -8.84 3.31 -1.89
C THR A 39 -9.51 1.93 -1.84
N LYS A 40 -10.84 1.83 -1.83
CA LYS A 40 -11.56 0.53 -1.90
C LYS A 40 -11.21 -0.25 -3.16
N LEU A 41 -11.18 0.43 -4.30
CA LEU A 41 -10.80 -0.15 -5.57
C LEU A 41 -9.35 -0.65 -5.56
N LEU A 42 -8.43 0.17 -5.05
CA LEU A 42 -7.02 -0.21 -4.94
C LEU A 42 -6.85 -1.42 -4.01
N VAL A 43 -7.57 -1.49 -2.89
CA VAL A 43 -7.57 -2.67 -1.99
C VAL A 43 -8.05 -3.92 -2.72
N ALA A 44 -9.07 -3.83 -3.56
CA ALA A 44 -9.55 -4.96 -4.35
C ALA A 44 -8.46 -5.46 -5.32
N LEU A 45 -7.79 -4.56 -6.03
CA LEU A 45 -6.68 -4.89 -6.93
C LEU A 45 -5.48 -5.50 -6.20
N VAL A 46 -5.17 -5.02 -5.00
CA VAL A 46 -4.15 -5.62 -4.11
C VAL A 46 -4.52 -7.07 -3.76
N ARG A 47 -5.79 -7.34 -3.42
CA ARG A 47 -6.26 -8.72 -3.11
C ARG A 47 -6.14 -9.64 -4.33
N MET A 48 -6.35 -9.10 -5.52
CA MET A 48 -6.16 -9.80 -6.80
C MET A 48 -4.69 -9.85 -7.24
N ARG A 49 -3.74 -9.31 -6.46
CA ARG A 49 -2.29 -9.27 -6.74
C ARG A 49 -1.90 -8.46 -7.99
N HIS A 50 -2.76 -7.55 -8.45
CA HIS A 50 -2.47 -6.63 -9.56
C HIS A 50 -1.68 -5.40 -9.08
N TYR A 51 -0.53 -5.62 -8.44
CA TYR A 51 0.25 -4.55 -7.81
C TYR A 51 0.77 -3.50 -8.79
N ALA A 52 1.21 -3.92 -9.98
CA ALA A 52 1.67 -3.00 -11.03
C ALA A 52 0.54 -2.08 -11.50
N THR A 53 -0.66 -2.63 -11.66
CA THR A 53 -1.87 -1.86 -12.00
C THR A 53 -2.17 -0.83 -10.91
N VAL A 54 -2.12 -1.22 -9.63
CA VAL A 54 -2.33 -0.29 -8.50
C VAL A 54 -1.34 0.89 -8.54
N VAL A 55 -0.05 0.64 -8.79
CA VAL A 55 0.96 1.70 -8.89
C VAL A 55 0.66 2.66 -10.03
N SER A 56 0.24 2.14 -11.19
CA SER A 56 -0.17 2.95 -12.35
C SER A 56 -1.39 3.82 -12.01
N LEU A 57 -2.42 3.24 -11.38
CA LEU A 57 -3.64 3.96 -11.01
C LEU A 57 -3.38 5.05 -9.96
N CYS A 58 -2.54 4.80 -8.95
CA CYS A 58 -2.15 5.83 -7.99
C CYS A 58 -1.41 7.00 -8.67
N SER A 59 -0.54 6.71 -9.64
CA SER A 59 0.16 7.75 -10.41
C SER A 59 -0.83 8.60 -11.21
N GLN A 60 -1.85 7.97 -11.81
CA GLN A 60 -2.94 8.68 -12.49
C GLN A 60 -3.77 9.53 -11.53
N MET A 61 -4.06 9.03 -10.32
CA MET A 61 -4.74 9.81 -9.27
C MET A 61 -3.98 11.10 -8.94
N GLU A 62 -2.65 11.04 -8.82
CA GLU A 62 -1.82 12.23 -8.58
C GLU A 62 -1.86 13.23 -9.75
N LEU A 63 -1.75 12.76 -11.00
CA LEU A 63 -1.85 13.61 -12.19
C LEU A 63 -3.21 14.30 -12.30
N LEU A 64 -4.27 13.66 -11.79
CA LEU A 64 -5.61 14.22 -11.70
C LEU A 64 -5.80 15.10 -10.47
N GLY A 65 -4.77 15.34 -9.65
CA GLY A 65 -4.84 16.17 -8.45
C GLY A 65 -5.64 15.55 -7.31
N VAL A 66 -5.83 14.23 -7.29
CA VAL A 66 -6.45 13.50 -6.19
C VAL A 66 -5.39 13.23 -5.12
N SER A 67 -5.48 13.95 -4.00
CA SER A 67 -4.53 13.79 -2.89
C SER A 67 -4.66 12.40 -2.26
N HIS A 68 -3.51 11.82 -1.97
CA HIS A 68 -3.40 10.57 -1.23
C HIS A 68 -3.78 10.77 0.24
N ASN A 69 -4.30 9.72 0.86
CA ASN A 69 -4.42 9.57 2.30
C ASN A 69 -3.45 8.50 2.83
N ASP A 70 -3.37 8.40 4.16
CA ASP A 70 -2.67 7.35 4.90
C ASP A 70 -2.86 5.94 4.31
N CYS A 71 -4.10 5.54 4.05
CA CYS A 71 -4.44 4.24 3.49
C CYS A 71 -3.82 4.02 2.10
N SER A 72 -3.95 4.99 1.19
CA SER A 72 -3.39 4.91 -0.17
C SER A 72 -1.87 4.83 -0.20
N PHE A 73 -1.19 5.49 0.74
CA PHE A 73 0.26 5.37 0.88
C PHE A 73 0.68 4.00 1.37
N ASN A 74 0.00 3.45 2.39
CA ASN A 74 0.25 2.09 2.86
C ASN A 74 0.03 1.05 1.75
N ILE A 75 -0.99 1.25 0.89
CA ILE A 75 -1.22 0.43 -0.30
C ILE A 75 -0.03 0.51 -1.27
N LEU A 76 0.44 1.71 -1.60
CA LEU A 76 1.58 1.91 -2.49
C LEU A 76 2.87 1.25 -1.97
N ILE A 77 3.16 1.42 -0.67
CA ILE A 77 4.31 0.80 -0.01
C ILE A 77 4.23 -0.73 -0.13
N ASN A 78 3.07 -1.32 0.16
CA ASN A 78 2.86 -2.75 0.01
C ASN A 78 3.08 -3.19 -1.44
N CYS A 79 2.47 -2.52 -2.42
CA CYS A 79 2.65 -2.85 -3.84
C CYS A 79 4.12 -2.82 -4.26
N PHE A 80 4.88 -1.79 -3.86
CA PHE A 80 6.31 -1.71 -4.16
C PHE A 80 7.10 -2.85 -3.51
N CYS A 81 6.79 -3.20 -2.26
CA CYS A 81 7.42 -4.35 -1.58
C CYS A 81 7.13 -5.67 -2.32
N GLN A 82 5.90 -5.89 -2.78
CA GLN A 82 5.50 -7.09 -3.52
C GLN A 82 6.14 -7.15 -4.91
N LEU A 83 6.32 -6.01 -5.57
CA LEU A 83 7.02 -5.90 -6.86
C LEU A 83 8.54 -5.94 -6.73
N GLY A 84 9.06 -5.83 -5.50
CA GLY A 84 10.49 -5.84 -5.23
C GLY A 84 11.23 -4.53 -5.24
N GLY A 85 10.52 -3.44 -5.53
CA GLY A 85 11.05 -2.08 -5.45
C GLY A 85 11.06 -1.59 -4.01
N ILE A 86 11.83 -2.23 -3.12
CA ILE A 86 11.87 -1.82 -1.70
C ILE A 86 12.31 -0.36 -1.54
N ASP A 87 13.23 0.11 -2.39
CA ASP A 87 13.70 1.50 -2.40
C ASP A 87 12.58 2.48 -2.80
N SER A 88 11.69 2.06 -3.71
CA SER A 88 10.47 2.81 -4.03
C SER A 88 9.50 2.83 -2.86
N GLY A 89 9.39 1.72 -2.10
CA GLY A 89 8.62 1.67 -0.85
C GLY A 89 9.11 2.69 0.17
N PHE A 90 10.42 2.78 0.40
CA PHE A 90 11.01 3.81 1.25
C PHE A 90 10.82 5.24 0.70
N SER A 91 10.89 5.40 -0.61
CA SER A 91 10.62 6.70 -1.25
C SER A 91 9.19 7.18 -0.97
N VAL A 92 8.22 6.26 -0.91
CA VAL A 92 6.84 6.57 -0.51
C VAL A 92 6.76 6.96 0.96
N LEU A 93 7.46 6.26 1.86
CA LEU A 93 7.54 6.65 3.28
C LEU A 93 8.10 8.08 3.45
N VAL A 94 9.19 8.41 2.74
CA VAL A 94 9.76 9.76 2.74
C VAL A 94 8.74 10.78 2.21
N LYS A 95 7.99 10.44 1.17
CA LYS A 95 6.91 11.30 0.64
C LYS A 95 5.81 11.53 1.67
N MET A 96 5.37 10.50 2.40
CA MET A 96 4.39 10.64 3.49
C MET A 96 4.86 11.67 4.52
N LEU A 97 6.09 11.51 5.00
CA LEU A 97 6.70 12.39 6.00
C LEU A 97 6.80 13.85 5.51
N LYS A 98 7.24 14.05 4.27
CA LYS A 98 7.33 15.40 3.65
C LYS A 98 5.98 16.08 3.52
N LEU A 99 4.91 15.31 3.33
CA LEU A 99 3.53 15.81 3.26
C LEU A 99 2.86 15.93 4.63
N GLY A 100 3.58 15.67 5.72
CA GLY A 100 3.04 15.70 7.08
C GLY A 100 2.09 14.54 7.42
N VAL A 101 2.02 13.51 6.57
CA VAL A 101 1.26 12.29 6.84
C VAL A 101 2.10 11.39 7.74
N LYS A 102 1.61 11.14 8.94
CA LYS A 102 2.32 10.31 9.92
C LYS A 102 2.24 8.83 9.50
N PRO A 103 3.38 8.12 9.37
CA PRO A 103 3.35 6.67 9.22
C PRO A 103 2.82 6.02 10.49
N ASP A 104 2.28 4.82 10.34
CA ASP A 104 1.74 4.01 11.42
C ASP A 104 2.45 2.64 11.52
N VAL A 105 2.00 1.81 12.46
CA VAL A 105 2.52 0.44 12.64
C VAL A 105 2.41 -0.38 11.36
N VAL A 106 1.35 -0.17 10.55
CA VAL A 106 1.13 -0.87 9.29
C VAL A 106 2.17 -0.44 8.24
N THR A 107 2.54 0.84 8.20
CA THR A 107 3.61 1.35 7.33
C THR A 107 4.93 0.62 7.61
N PHE A 108 5.37 0.60 8.86
CA PHE A 108 6.64 -0.02 9.25
C PHE A 108 6.61 -1.54 9.08
N SER A 109 5.53 -2.21 9.50
CA SER A 109 5.40 -3.67 9.36
C SER A 109 5.48 -4.12 7.90
N THR A 110 4.90 -3.34 6.99
CA THR A 110 4.93 -3.62 5.55
C THR A 110 6.35 -3.54 4.99
N LEU A 111 7.11 -2.49 5.34
CA LEU A 111 8.50 -2.32 4.90
C LEU A 111 9.43 -3.38 5.51
N ILE A 112 9.29 -3.67 6.80
CA ILE A 112 10.05 -4.73 7.49
C ILE A 112 9.82 -6.08 6.80
N LYS A 113 8.55 -6.42 6.51
CA LYS A 113 8.21 -7.64 5.76
C LYS A 113 8.81 -7.64 4.36
N GLY A 114 8.77 -6.51 3.66
CA GLY A 114 9.38 -6.34 2.33
C GLY A 114 10.90 -6.60 2.36
N LEU A 115 11.60 -6.08 3.37
CA LEU A 115 13.02 -6.32 3.58
C LEU A 115 13.32 -7.79 3.90
N CYS A 116 12.55 -8.41 4.79
CA CYS A 116 12.70 -9.83 5.12
C CYS A 116 12.49 -10.74 3.90
N ASN A 117 11.47 -10.48 3.08
CA ASN A 117 11.22 -11.22 1.84
C ASN A 117 12.33 -11.09 0.80
N ARG A 118 13.19 -10.07 0.95
CA ARG A 118 14.35 -9.79 0.09
C ARG A 118 15.68 -10.21 0.74
N SER A 119 15.62 -10.96 1.84
CA SER A 119 16.78 -11.37 2.64
C SER A 119 17.63 -10.20 3.16
N LYS A 120 17.07 -8.99 3.26
CA LYS A 120 17.74 -7.80 3.79
C LYS A 120 17.53 -7.70 5.31
N ILE A 121 17.88 -8.75 6.06
CA ILE A 121 17.50 -8.91 7.48
C ILE A 121 18.10 -7.83 8.38
N SER A 122 19.37 -7.46 8.16
CA SER A 122 20.02 -6.37 8.93
C SER A 122 19.27 -5.03 8.79
N GLN A 123 18.80 -4.70 7.58
CA GLN A 123 18.00 -3.49 7.36
C GLN A 123 16.61 -3.60 8.01
N ALA A 124 16.02 -4.80 8.02
CA ALA A 124 14.73 -5.04 8.67
C ALA A 124 14.81 -4.84 10.19
N VAL A 125 15.89 -5.32 10.82
CA VAL A 125 16.15 -5.10 12.26
C VAL A 125 16.40 -3.62 12.56
N SER A 126 17.22 -2.94 11.75
CA SER A 126 17.43 -1.49 11.91
C SER A 126 16.13 -0.69 11.85
N LEU A 127 15.24 -1.02 10.90
CA LEU A 127 13.93 -0.37 10.78
C LEU A 127 12.99 -0.71 11.95
N PHE A 128 13.09 -1.92 12.50
CA PHE A 128 12.37 -2.33 13.69
C PHE A 128 12.80 -1.54 14.93
N ASP A 129 14.11 -1.34 15.11
CA ASP A 129 14.66 -0.54 16.21
C ASP A 129 14.22 0.92 16.07
N GLU A 130 14.32 1.50 14.87
CA GLU A 130 13.85 2.87 14.58
C GLU A 130 12.36 3.05 14.91
N MET A 131 11.53 2.05 14.59
CA MET A 131 10.11 2.05 14.91
C MET A 131 9.89 2.15 16.43
N ILE A 132 10.63 1.39 17.23
CA ILE A 132 10.54 1.44 18.70
C ILE A 132 11.04 2.76 19.25
N GLU A 133 12.18 3.25 18.78
CA GLU A 133 12.77 4.53 19.21
C GLU A 133 11.82 5.71 18.97
N LYS A 134 11.04 5.65 17.89
CA LYS A 134 10.01 6.65 17.56
C LYS A 134 8.70 6.45 18.33
N GLY A 135 8.62 5.47 19.23
CA GLY A 135 7.47 5.21 20.10
C GLY A 135 6.34 4.41 19.45
N TYR A 136 6.56 3.81 18.29
CA TYR A 136 5.59 2.89 17.69
C TYR A 136 5.68 1.53 18.38
N GLN A 137 4.53 0.95 18.73
CA GLN A 137 4.47 -0.38 19.32
C GLN A 137 4.40 -1.45 18.22
N PRO A 138 5.42 -2.32 18.08
CA PRO A 138 5.35 -3.43 17.15
C PRO A 138 4.27 -4.42 17.56
N ASP A 139 3.52 -4.92 16.57
CA ASP A 139 2.54 -5.98 16.80
C ASP A 139 3.17 -7.37 16.67
N LEU A 140 2.38 -8.41 16.96
CA LEU A 140 2.82 -9.80 16.84
C LEU A 140 3.33 -10.13 15.43
N ILE A 141 2.78 -9.49 14.39
CA ILE A 141 3.17 -9.73 12.99
C ILE A 141 4.59 -9.24 12.77
N VAL A 142 4.94 -8.05 13.26
CA VAL A 142 6.29 -7.50 13.17
C VAL A 142 7.30 -8.39 13.90
N TYR A 143 7.04 -8.76 15.15
CA TYR A 143 7.93 -9.64 15.92
C TYR A 143 8.15 -10.98 15.22
N THR A 144 7.06 -11.63 14.77
CA THR A 144 7.14 -12.90 14.05
C THR A 144 7.94 -12.79 12.76
N THR A 145 7.78 -11.67 12.03
CA THR A 145 8.50 -11.41 10.78
C THR A 145 10.01 -11.31 11.01
N ILE A 146 10.45 -10.56 12.03
CA ILE A 146 11.86 -10.41 12.38
C ILE A 146 12.46 -11.74 12.85
N LEU A 147 11.79 -12.45 13.77
CA LEU A 147 12.27 -13.73 14.29
C LEU A 147 12.44 -14.76 13.18
N ASN A 148 11.47 -14.86 12.27
CA ASN A 148 11.58 -15.75 11.10
C ASN A 148 12.79 -15.36 10.24
N GLY A 149 12.97 -14.07 9.94
CA GLY A 149 14.12 -13.58 9.16
C GLY A 149 15.47 -13.95 9.80
N LEU A 150 15.62 -13.78 11.11
CA LEU A 150 16.84 -14.13 11.84
C LEU A 150 17.11 -15.64 11.83
N CYS A 151 16.08 -16.47 12.01
CA CYS A 151 16.21 -17.93 11.93
C CYS A 151 16.69 -18.41 10.56
N TYR A 152 16.23 -17.79 9.47
CA TYR A 152 16.70 -18.13 8.12
C TYR A 152 18.16 -17.75 7.89
N THR A 153 18.61 -16.61 8.42
CA THR A 153 19.99 -16.12 8.24
C THR A 153 21.00 -17.03 8.94
N ARG A 154 20.67 -17.50 10.15
CA ARG A 154 21.54 -18.36 10.97
C ARG A 154 21.72 -19.79 10.41
N ASN A 155 20.87 -20.21 9.48
CA ASN A 155 20.99 -21.52 8.83
C ASN A 155 21.85 -21.46 7.55
N THR A 156 22.32 -20.28 7.15
CA THR A 156 23.12 -20.06 5.93
C THR A 156 24.56 -19.60 6.19
N ASP A 157 24.95 -19.52 7.47
CA ASP A 157 26.33 -19.30 7.95
C ASP A 157 26.95 -20.63 8.42
#